data_AF-A0A2L2Z3J7-F1
#
_entry.id   AF-A0A2L2Z3J7-F1
#
_cell.length_a   1.000
_cell.length_b   1.000
_cell.length_c   1.000
_cell.angle_alpha   90.00
_cell.angle_beta   90.00
_cell.angle_gamma   90.00
#
_symmetry.space_group_name_H-M   'P 1'
#
loop_
_entity.id
_entity.type
_entity.pdbx_description
1 polymer ?
#
loop_
_entity_poly.entity_id
_entity_poly.type
_entity_poly.pdbx_seq_one_letter_code
_entity_poly.pdbx_strand_id
1 'polypeptide(L)'
;SLGKFCGSKIPHPILASGNRMYLVFKSDASVQRKGFRATHKTVCGGRLLAHREMEHLYSHAKYGDQNYDNKEDCDWIIQGLNENRVRLRFLTFEVEHEQDCGYDYVEIFDGDDDSARNFGKYCGNK
;
A
#
# COMPACT_ATOMS: atom_id res chain seq x y z
N SER A 1 -6.93 14.21 -4.79
CA SER A 1 -8.00 13.57 -5.58
C SER A 1 -7.35 12.49 -6.43
N LEU A 2 -7.83 11.24 -6.40
CA LEU A 2 -7.24 10.12 -7.17
C LEU A 2 -7.65 10.12 -8.66
N GLY A 3 -8.64 10.91 -9.03
CA GLY A 3 -9.04 11.09 -10.43
C GLY A 3 -10.47 11.59 -10.59
N LYS A 4 -10.80 11.99 -11.83
CA LYS A 4 -12.16 12.31 -12.27
C LYS A 4 -12.37 11.68 -13.64
N PHE A 5 -13.43 10.89 -13.79
CA PHE A 5 -13.64 10.05 -14.97
C PHE A 5 -15.04 10.29 -15.56
N CYS A 6 -15.13 10.31 -16.89
CA CYS A 6 -16.38 10.47 -17.63
C CYS A 6 -16.30 9.77 -19.00
N GLY A 7 -17.45 9.57 -19.64
CA GLY A 7 -17.54 8.89 -20.93
C GLY A 7 -17.60 7.37 -20.81
N SER A 8 -17.16 6.66 -21.85
CA SER A 8 -17.22 5.20 -21.95
C SER A 8 -15.88 4.48 -21.73
N LYS A 9 -14.79 5.23 -21.55
CA LYS A 9 -13.46 4.66 -21.31
C LYS A 9 -13.35 4.16 -19.87
N ILE A 10 -13.07 2.87 -19.70
CA ILE A 10 -12.79 2.28 -18.39
C ILE A 10 -11.41 2.78 -17.93
N PRO A 11 -11.30 3.40 -16.75
CA PRO A 11 -10.00 3.82 -16.21
C PRO A 11 -9.16 2.61 -15.78
N HIS A 12 -7.85 2.79 -15.70
CA HIS A 12 -6.96 1.81 -15.06
C HIS A 12 -7.34 1.65 -13.57
N PRO A 13 -7.03 0.50 -12.95
CA PRO A 13 -7.25 0.30 -11.52
C PRO A 13 -6.68 1.46 -10.70
N ILE A 14 -7.51 2.00 -9.80
CA ILE A 14 -7.12 3.10 -8.93
C ILE A 14 -6.68 2.50 -7.60
N LEU A 15 -5.42 2.73 -7.25
CA LEU A 15 -4.88 2.37 -5.95
C LEU A 15 -5.22 3.46 -4.93
N ALA A 16 -5.76 3.05 -3.78
CA ALA A 16 -5.98 3.95 -2.67
C ALA A 16 -4.63 4.32 -2.06
N SER A 17 -4.47 5.57 -1.60
CA SER A 17 -3.32 5.99 -0.81
C SER A 17 -3.40 5.55 0.66
N GLY A 18 -4.40 4.74 1.01
CA GLY A 18 -4.67 4.25 2.37
C GLY A 18 -5.85 3.30 2.39
N ASN A 19 -6.38 2.99 3.58
CA ASN A 19 -7.49 2.03 3.75
C ASN A 19 -8.89 2.61 3.49
N ARG A 20 -8.99 3.86 3.02
CA ARG A 20 -10.27 4.54 2.74
C ARG A 20 -10.25 5.17 1.37
N MET A 21 -11.32 4.97 0.61
CA MET A 21 -11.57 5.65 -0.67
C MET A 21 -12.95 6.29 -0.64
N TYR A 22 -13.02 7.55 -1.06
CA TYR A 22 -14.28 8.29 -1.18
C TYR A 22 -14.64 8.45 -2.66
N LEU A 23 -15.83 7.99 -3.05
CA LEU A 23 -16.33 8.07 -4.42
C LEU A 23 -17.55 8.98 -4.49
N VAL A 24 -17.54 9.91 -5.45
CA VAL A 24 -18.69 10.78 -5.74
C VAL A 24 -19.13 10.58 -7.17
N PHE A 25 -20.38 10.17 -7.36
CA PHE A 25 -21.06 10.22 -8.65
C PHE A 25 -21.82 11.54 -8.77
N LYS A 26 -21.58 12.29 -9.84
CA LYS A 26 -22.35 13.49 -10.19
C LYS A 26 -23.04 13.29 -11.54
N SER A 27 -24.33 13.61 -11.57
CA SER A 27 -25.17 13.65 -12.78
C SER A 27 -25.99 14.94 -12.78
N ASP A 28 -26.53 15.32 -13.94
CA ASP A 28 -27.52 16.38 -14.08
C ASP A 28 -28.89 15.81 -14.50
N ALA A 29 -29.86 16.69 -14.77
CA ALA A 29 -31.22 16.32 -15.22
C ALA A 29 -31.29 15.96 -16.71
N SER A 30 -30.16 16.00 -17.43
CA SER A 30 -30.07 15.71 -18.86
C SER A 30 -29.74 14.24 -19.10
N VAL A 31 -29.43 13.90 -20.36
CA VAL A 31 -29.17 12.56 -20.91
C VAL A 31 -28.56 11.55 -19.93
N GLN A 32 -29.26 10.43 -19.69
CA GLN A 32 -28.78 9.34 -18.83
C GLN A 32 -28.10 8.21 -19.62
N ARG A 33 -27.23 7.46 -18.92
CA ARG A 33 -26.50 6.27 -19.43
C ARG A 33 -26.48 5.19 -18.35
N LYS A 34 -25.89 4.03 -18.67
CA LYS A 34 -25.84 2.84 -17.78
C LYS A 34 -25.10 3.06 -16.45
N GLY A 35 -24.38 4.17 -16.28
CA GLY A 35 -23.57 4.44 -15.09
C GLY A 35 -22.25 3.67 -15.08
N PHE A 36 -21.78 3.30 -13.91
CA PHE A 36 -20.54 2.55 -13.71
C PHE A 36 -20.75 1.36 -12.77
N ARG A 37 -19.89 0.35 -12.89
CA ARG A 37 -19.73 -0.71 -11.90
C ARG A 37 -18.25 -0.75 -11.52
N ALA A 38 -17.97 -0.68 -10.23
CA ALA A 38 -16.62 -0.80 -9.70
C ALA A 38 -16.57 -2.00 -8.75
N THR A 39 -15.49 -2.75 -8.83
CA THR A 39 -15.11 -3.76 -7.84
C THR A 39 -13.86 -3.26 -7.12
N HIS A 40 -13.74 -3.60 -5.84
CA HIS A 40 -12.54 -3.33 -5.07
C HIS A 40 -12.01 -4.66 -4.51
N LYS A 41 -10.70 -4.73 -4.38
CA LYS A 41 -10.01 -5.73 -3.57
C LYS A 41 -9.01 -4.98 -2.72
N THR A 42 -8.79 -5.44 -1.50
CA THR A 42 -7.64 -4.94 -0.76
C THR A 42 -6.39 -5.58 -1.35
N VAL A 43 -5.39 -4.75 -1.58
CA VAL A 43 -4.03 -5.18 -1.95
C VAL A 43 -3.10 -4.57 -0.93
N CYS A 44 -2.09 -5.31 -0.53
CA CYS A 44 -0.92 -4.77 0.14
C CYS A 44 0.10 -4.34 -0.94
N GLY A 45 1.07 -3.52 -0.55
CA GLY A 45 2.10 -3.03 -1.46
C GLY A 45 1.71 -1.83 -2.32
N GLY A 46 2.67 -1.41 -3.15
CA GLY A 46 2.55 -0.28 -4.08
C GLY A 46 3.61 0.80 -3.87
N ARG A 47 3.55 1.86 -4.70
CA ARG A 47 4.46 3.01 -4.61
C ARG A 47 3.82 4.13 -3.79
N LEU A 48 4.50 4.54 -2.73
CA LEU A 48 4.10 5.60 -1.81
C LEU A 48 5.06 6.78 -1.92
N LEU A 49 4.53 7.99 -1.73
CA LEU A 49 5.33 9.20 -1.64
C LEU A 49 5.43 9.58 -0.16
N ALA A 50 6.64 9.62 0.39
CA ALA A 50 6.86 10.07 1.75
C ALA A 50 6.79 11.60 1.81
N HIS A 51 5.83 12.10 2.59
CA HIS A 51 5.68 13.52 2.86
C HIS A 51 6.50 13.96 4.11
N ARG A 52 6.48 15.26 4.42
CA ARG A 52 7.14 15.79 5.62
C ARG A 52 6.43 15.38 6.91
N GLU A 53 5.13 15.16 6.84
CA GLU A 53 4.34 14.66 7.95
C GLU A 53 4.51 13.15 8.06
N MET A 54 4.43 12.62 9.28
CA MET A 54 4.52 11.18 9.49
C MET A 54 3.28 10.50 8.93
N GLU A 55 3.51 9.50 8.09
CA GLU A 55 2.47 8.64 7.53
C GLU A 55 2.55 7.25 8.16
N HIS A 56 1.39 6.59 8.27
CA HIS A 56 1.29 5.24 8.81
C HIS A 56 1.06 4.24 7.68
N LEU A 57 1.90 3.23 7.63
CA LEU A 57 1.75 2.07 6.77
C LEU A 57 1.38 0.86 7.61
N TYR A 58 0.44 0.06 7.11
CA TYR A 58 0.01 -1.19 7.72
C TYR A 58 0.45 -2.35 6.83
N SER A 59 0.90 -3.45 7.45
CA SER A 59 1.38 -4.64 6.75
C SER A 59 0.29 -5.29 5.90
N HIS A 60 -0.95 -5.34 6.39
CA HIS A 60 -2.07 -5.97 5.69
C HIS A 60 -3.41 -5.25 5.97
N ALA A 61 -4.43 -5.60 5.19
CA ALA A 61 -5.77 -5.01 5.19
C ALA A 61 -6.50 -5.06 6.55
N LYS A 62 -6.21 -6.08 7.34
CA LYS A 62 -6.93 -6.48 8.55
C LYS A 62 -6.14 -6.16 9.82
N TYR A 63 -5.06 -5.38 9.70
CA TYR A 63 -4.18 -5.05 10.82
C TYR A 63 -4.99 -4.46 11.98
N GLY A 64 -4.77 -5.00 13.17
CA GLY A 64 -5.47 -4.62 14.41
C GLY A 64 -6.71 -5.45 14.73
N ASP A 65 -7.30 -6.14 13.75
CA ASP A 65 -8.46 -7.01 13.94
C ASP A 65 -8.10 -8.51 13.84
N GLN A 66 -7.17 -8.86 12.94
CA GLN A 66 -6.73 -10.23 12.66
C GLN A 66 -5.22 -10.26 12.38
N ASN A 67 -4.64 -11.46 12.34
CA ASN A 67 -3.28 -11.67 11.84
C ASN A 67 -3.24 -11.50 10.31
N TYR A 68 -2.03 -11.37 9.75
CA TYR A 68 -1.81 -11.44 8.31
C TYR A 68 -2.20 -12.82 7.76
N ASP A 69 -2.54 -12.87 6.47
CA ASP A 69 -2.95 -14.12 5.82
C ASP A 69 -1.70 -14.95 5.43
N ASN A 70 -1.83 -16.27 5.35
CA ASN A 70 -0.73 -17.12 4.88
C ASN A 70 -0.38 -16.81 3.41
N LYS A 71 0.92 -16.84 3.08
CA LYS A 71 1.45 -16.58 1.72
C LYS A 71 1.14 -15.17 1.21
N GLU A 72 1.01 -14.22 2.14
CA GLU A 72 0.92 -12.80 1.81
C GLU A 72 2.32 -12.31 1.41
N ASP A 73 2.42 -11.75 0.20
CA ASP A 73 3.68 -11.32 -0.43
C ASP A 73 3.47 -9.90 -0.98
N CYS A 74 4.15 -8.94 -0.37
CA CYS A 74 3.81 -7.52 -0.46
C CYS A 74 5.07 -6.66 -0.58
N ASP A 75 5.14 -5.86 -1.63
CA ASP A 75 6.25 -4.92 -1.85
C ASP A 75 5.78 -3.47 -1.78
N TRP A 76 6.45 -2.66 -0.97
CA TRP A 76 6.24 -1.22 -0.92
C TRP A 76 7.49 -0.48 -1.37
N ILE A 77 7.34 0.42 -2.35
CA ILE A 77 8.39 1.37 -2.70
C ILE A 77 8.02 2.73 -2.12
N ILE A 78 8.81 3.20 -1.15
CA ILE A 78 8.56 4.47 -0.46
C ILE A 78 9.56 5.50 -0.96
N GLN A 79 9.08 6.47 -1.73
CA GLN A 79 9.91 7.49 -2.38
C GLN A 79 9.83 8.82 -1.63
N GLY A 80 10.99 9.36 -1.25
CA GLY A 80 11.09 10.73 -0.73
C GLY A 80 10.94 11.79 -1.83
N LEU A 81 10.30 12.92 -1.51
CA LEU A 81 10.18 14.07 -2.41
C LEU A 81 11.46 14.92 -2.41
N ASN A 82 11.84 15.46 -3.58
CA ASN A 82 12.96 16.40 -3.74
C ASN A 82 14.28 15.91 -3.09
N GLU A 83 14.67 14.66 -3.36
CA GLU A 83 15.90 14.04 -2.84
C GLU A 83 15.97 13.90 -1.31
N ASN A 84 14.84 14.08 -0.60
CA ASN A 84 14.80 13.83 0.83
C ASN A 84 14.92 12.33 1.13
N ARG A 85 15.64 12.02 2.21
CA ARG A 85 15.75 10.64 2.72
C ARG A 85 14.47 10.24 3.42
N VAL A 86 14.05 9.00 3.20
CA VAL A 86 12.95 8.38 3.94
C VAL A 86 13.48 7.84 5.27
N ARG A 87 12.75 8.09 6.35
CA ARG A 87 13.01 7.49 7.65
C ARG A 87 11.87 6.54 8.00
N LEU A 88 12.19 5.26 8.13
CA LEU A 88 11.25 4.24 8.56
C LEU A 88 11.38 3.98 10.06
N ARG A 89 10.25 3.70 10.70
CA ARG A 89 10.18 3.29 12.11
C ARG A 89 9.03 2.30 12.26
N PHE A 90 9.33 1.12 12.80
CA PHE A 90 8.31 0.20 13.27
C PHE A 90 7.67 0.76 14.53
N LEU A 91 6.35 0.91 14.52
CA LEU A 91 5.56 1.24 15.71
C LEU A 91 5.13 -0.02 16.45
N THR A 92 4.89 -1.08 15.71
CA THR A 92 4.63 -2.44 16.17
C THR A 92 5.30 -3.39 15.18
N PHE A 93 5.88 -4.49 15.66
CA PHE A 93 6.44 -5.53 14.79
C PHE A 93 6.21 -6.91 15.40
N GLU A 94 5.37 -7.70 14.75
CA GLU A 94 5.06 -9.07 15.16
C GLU A 94 4.89 -9.92 13.90
N VAL A 95 5.92 -10.72 13.63
CA VAL A 95 6.02 -11.63 12.50
C VAL A 95 6.53 -12.97 13.05
N GLU A 96 6.19 -14.11 12.44
CA GLU A 96 6.65 -15.42 12.90
C GLU A 96 8.17 -15.41 13.14
N HIS A 97 8.61 -15.92 14.30
CA HIS A 97 10.03 -15.97 14.65
C HIS A 97 10.66 -17.25 14.13
N GLU A 98 11.79 -17.11 13.44
CA GLU A 98 12.64 -18.20 13.00
C GLU A 98 14.11 -17.73 13.09
N GLN A 99 15.06 -18.66 13.23
CA GLN A 99 16.45 -18.34 13.53
C GLN A 99 17.11 -17.47 12.45
N ASP A 100 16.80 -17.73 11.18
CA ASP A 100 17.33 -17.01 10.00
C ASP A 100 16.23 -16.20 9.28
N CYS A 101 15.05 -16.05 9.89
CA CYS A 101 13.86 -15.44 9.30
C CYS A 101 13.45 -16.08 7.95
N GLY A 102 13.52 -17.41 7.86
CA GLY A 102 13.25 -18.19 6.66
C GLY A 102 11.78 -18.43 6.32
N TYR A 103 10.85 -18.17 7.25
CA TYR A 103 9.41 -18.26 7.03
C TYR A 103 8.82 -16.89 6.71
N ASP A 104 8.37 -16.15 7.73
CA ASP A 104 7.81 -14.83 7.57
C ASP A 104 8.85 -13.76 7.92
N TYR A 105 8.93 -12.69 7.13
CA TYR A 105 9.87 -11.61 7.37
C TYR A 105 9.43 -10.29 6.70
N VAL A 106 10.04 -9.20 7.17
CA VAL A 106 10.10 -7.93 6.45
C VAL A 106 11.55 -7.67 6.08
N GLU A 107 11.81 -7.46 4.79
CA GLU A 107 13.14 -7.14 4.28
C GLU A 107 13.14 -5.72 3.72
N ILE A 108 14.23 -4.97 3.97
CA ILE A 108 14.32 -3.56 3.62
C ILE A 108 15.50 -3.34 2.67
N PHE A 109 15.24 -2.68 1.54
CA PHE A 109 16.25 -2.35 0.53
C PHE A 109 16.35 -0.82 0.32
N ASP A 110 17.56 -0.33 0.06
CA ASP A 110 17.85 1.07 -0.30
C ASP A 110 17.77 1.27 -1.82
N GLY A 111 16.58 1.07 -2.39
CA GLY A 111 16.35 1.17 -3.83
C GLY A 111 14.93 0.80 -4.24
N ASP A 112 14.71 0.67 -5.55
CA ASP A 112 13.40 0.36 -6.12
C ASP A 112 13.11 -1.17 -6.17
N ASP A 113 14.10 -2.04 -5.92
CA ASP A 113 13.98 -3.50 -5.98
C ASP A 113 15.01 -4.23 -5.08
N ASP A 114 14.98 -5.57 -5.11
CA ASP A 114 15.80 -6.49 -4.32
C ASP A 114 17.27 -6.58 -4.77
N SER A 115 17.63 -5.98 -5.91
CA SER A 115 19.01 -5.87 -6.36
C SER A 115 19.78 -4.75 -5.66
N ALA A 116 19.06 -3.84 -4.99
CA ALA A 116 19.63 -2.71 -4.27
C ALA A 116 20.31 -3.13 -2.97
N ARG A 117 20.90 -2.15 -2.28
CA ARG A 117 21.57 -2.41 -1.00
C ARG A 117 20.55 -2.90 0.04
N ASN A 118 20.76 -4.11 0.54
CA ASN A 118 19.96 -4.68 1.62
C ASN A 118 20.33 -4.04 2.98
N PHE A 119 19.33 -3.50 3.68
CA PHE A 119 19.46 -2.98 5.04
C PHE A 119 19.29 -4.05 6.11
N GLY A 120 18.52 -5.10 5.83
CA GLY A 120 18.33 -6.25 6.69
C GLY A 120 17.00 -6.95 6.46
N LYS A 121 16.97 -8.20 6.91
CA LYS A 121 15.79 -9.05 7.04
C LYS A 121 15.40 -9.17 8.51
N TYR A 122 14.12 -8.99 8.83
CA TYR A 122 13.61 -8.88 10.19
C TYR A 122 12.41 -9.80 10.39
N CYS A 123 12.36 -10.51 11.52
CA CYS A 123 11.24 -11.37 11.93
C CYS A 123 11.16 -11.44 13.48
N GLY A 124 10.13 -12.11 14.01
CA GLY A 124 9.85 -12.18 15.43
C GLY A 124 9.06 -10.99 15.98
N ASN A 125 9.15 -10.79 17.30
CA ASN A 125 8.51 -9.69 18.00
C ASN A 125 9.54 -8.70 18.55
N LYS A 126 9.46 -7.43 18.16
CA LYS A 126 10.32 -6.35 18.67
C LYS A 126 9.56 -5.06 18.92
#